data_AF-A0A1U7IRX6-F1
#
_entry.id   AF-A0A1U7IRX6-F1
#
_cell.length_a   1.000
_cell.length_b   1.000
_cell.length_c   1.000
_cell.angle_alpha   90.00
_cell.angle_beta   90.00
_cell.angle_gamma   90.00
#
_symmetry.space_group_name_H-M   'P 1'
#
loop_
_entity.id
_entity.type
_entity.pdbx_description
1 polymer ?
#
loop_
_entity_poly.entity_id
_entity_poly.type
_entity_poly.pdbx_seq_one_letter_code
_entity_poly.pdbx_strand_id
1 'polypeptide(L)' 'MSELFLSQVEMFAEPKQGTVEQTIAPYQRGRVKAMGSYWPAEFYQANEQKHLPPDAPILIVGIRDITLLVIPVS' A
#
# COMPACT_ATOMS: atom_id res chain seq x y z
N MET A 1 -8.93 27.89 -12.98
CA MET A 1 -7.98 27.61 -11.89
C MET A 1 -8.24 26.18 -11.46
N SER A 2 -7.37 25.25 -11.86
CA SER A 2 -7.45 23.86 -11.45
C SER A 2 -6.86 23.76 -10.05
N GLU A 3 -7.70 23.47 -9.06
CA GLU A 3 -7.23 23.05 -7.75
C GLU A 3 -6.48 21.73 -7.94
N LEU A 4 -5.15 21.81 -7.84
CA LEU A 4 -4.30 20.63 -7.79
C LEU A 4 -4.64 19.92 -6.48
N PHE A 5 -5.38 18.81 -6.55
CA PHE A 5 -5.55 17.91 -5.42
C PHE A 5 -4.17 17.39 -5.02
N LEU A 6 -3.55 18.04 -4.03
CA LEU A 6 -2.35 17.53 -3.40
C LEU A 6 -2.77 16.24 -2.68
N SER A 7 -2.36 15.07 -3.20
CA SER A 7 -2.63 13.79 -2.55
C SER A 7 -2.07 13.84 -1.12
N GLN A 8 -2.93 13.80 -0.12
CA GLN A 8 -2.49 13.87 1.27
C GLN A 8 -2.03 12.47 1.70
N VAL A 9 -0.77 12.37 2.10
CA VAL A 9 -0.23 11.15 2.71
C VAL A 9 -0.38 11.28 4.21
N GLU A 10 -1.11 10.35 4.81
CA GLU A 10 -1.20 10.20 6.26
C GLU A 10 -0.43 8.95 6.68
N MET A 11 0.61 9.17 7.50
CA MET A 11 1.40 8.07 8.05
C MET A 11 0.75 7.58 9.35
N PHE A 12 0.69 6.26 9.53
CA PHE A 12 0.23 5.70 10.79
C PHE A 12 1.32 5.80 11.85
N ALA A 13 0.92 6.03 13.11
CA ALA A 13 1.85 6.09 14.25
C ALA A 13 2.61 4.77 14.44
N GLU A 14 1.95 3.65 14.16
CA GLU A 14 2.52 2.31 14.17
C GLU A 14 2.15 1.56 12.88
N PRO A 15 3.07 0.81 12.26
CA PRO A 15 2.75 0.00 11.09
C PRO A 15 1.70 -1.06 11.41
N LYS A 16 0.74 -1.23 10.49
CA LYS A 16 -0.32 -2.25 10.62
C LYS A 16 0.02 -3.47 9.78
N GLN A 17 -0.29 -4.66 10.28
CA GLN A 17 -0.10 -5.88 9.49
C GLN A 17 -1.19 -6.04 8.43
N GLY A 18 -0.81 -6.64 7.32
CA GLY A 18 -1.73 -7.06 6.26
C GLY A 18 -1.16 -8.17 5.41
N THR A 19 -1.97 -8.64 4.48
CA THR A 19 -1.61 -9.69 3.54
C THR A 19 -1.99 -9.26 2.13
N VAL A 20 -1.13 -9.51 1.17
CA VAL A 20 -1.43 -9.25 -0.24
C VAL A 20 -2.51 -10.20 -0.72
N GLU A 21 -3.52 -9.67 -1.39
CA GLU A 21 -4.57 -10.45 -2.02
C GLU A 21 -4.47 -10.38 -3.55
N GLN A 22 -4.13 -9.22 -4.11
CA GLN A 22 -3.75 -9.06 -5.51
C GLN A 22 -2.36 -8.47 -5.60
N THR A 23 -1.55 -9.03 -6.51
CA THR A 23 -0.15 -8.69 -6.71
C THR A 23 0.10 -7.18 -6.73
N ILE A 24 1.10 -6.75 -5.96
CA ILE A 24 1.63 -5.39 -5.98
C ILE A 24 2.98 -5.42 -6.72
N ALA A 25 3.17 -4.51 -7.67
CA ALA A 25 4.41 -4.36 -8.43
C ALA A 25 4.73 -2.86 -8.59
N PRO A 26 5.98 -2.46 -8.89
CA PRO A 26 6.40 -1.06 -8.94
C PRO A 26 5.53 -0.11 -9.78
N TYR A 27 4.84 -0.61 -10.80
CA TYR A 27 3.93 0.16 -11.65
C TYR A 27 2.49 -0.36 -11.64
N GLN A 28 2.17 -1.22 -10.69
CA GLN A 28 0.86 -1.87 -10.59
C GLN A 28 0.39 -1.81 -9.14
N ARG A 29 -0.71 -1.07 -8.92
CA ARG A 29 -1.46 -1.16 -7.67
C ARG A 29 -2.03 -2.56 -7.53
N GLY A 30 -1.88 -3.13 -6.34
CA GLY A 30 -2.52 -4.38 -5.98
C GLY A 30 -3.64 -4.15 -4.97
N ARG A 31 -3.99 -5.23 -4.27
CA ARG A 31 -5.00 -5.22 -3.21
C ARG A 31 -4.47 -5.97 -2.01
N VAL A 32 -4.75 -5.47 -0.82
CA VAL A 32 -4.39 -6.12 0.44
C VAL A 32 -5.64 -6.40 1.26
N LYS A 33 -5.57 -7.43 2.10
CA LYS A 33 -6.50 -7.66 3.19
C LYS A 33 -5.87 -7.11 4.47
N ALA A 34 -6.53 -6.13 5.09
CA ALA A 34 -6.07 -5.51 6.32
C ALA A 34 -7.24 -4.87 7.07
N MET A 35 -7.14 -4.80 8.40
CA MET A 35 -8.17 -4.19 9.24
C MET A 35 -9.59 -4.77 8.98
N GLY A 36 -9.67 -6.07 8.66
CA GLY A 36 -10.94 -6.75 8.39
C GLY A 36 -11.58 -6.47 7.02
N SER A 37 -10.93 -5.70 6.14
CA SER A 37 -11.46 -5.36 4.81
C SER A 37 -10.39 -5.45 3.71
N TYR A 38 -10.80 -5.20 2.47
CA TYR A 38 -9.93 -5.18 1.29
C TYR A 38 -9.67 -3.74 0.84
N TRP A 39 -8.41 -3.43 0.55
CA TRP A 39 -7.97 -2.08 0.22
C TRP A 39 -7.04 -2.08 -0.98
N PRO A 40 -7.12 -1.06 -1.87
CA PRO A 40 -6.07 -0.86 -2.86
C PRO A 40 -4.76 -0.54 -2.15
N ALA A 41 -3.65 -1.03 -2.69
CA ALA A 41 -2.33 -0.85 -2.10
C ALA A 41 -1.25 -0.62 -3.15
N GLU A 42 -0.27 0.18 -2.78
CA GLU A 42 0.95 0.42 -3.55
C GLU A 42 2.16 0.46 -2.63
N PHE A 43 3.35 0.25 -3.20
CA PHE A 43 4.59 0.39 -2.43
C PHE A 43 4.73 1.82 -1.91
N TYR A 44 5.15 1.95 -0.65
CA TYR A 44 5.51 3.25 -0.10
C TYR A 44 6.66 3.91 -0.88
N GLN A 45 7.63 3.10 -1.35
CA GLN A 45 8.72 3.56 -2.20
C GLN A 45 8.60 2.99 -3.63
N ALA A 46 8.52 3.88 -4.62
CA ALA A 46 8.38 3.50 -6.04
C ALA A 46 9.57 2.70 -6.61
N ASN A 47 10.73 2.73 -5.94
CA ASN A 47 11.93 1.99 -6.36
C ASN A 47 11.96 0.54 -5.88
N GLU A 48 10.89 0.03 -5.27
CA GLU A 48 10.80 -1.40 -4.97
C GLU A 48 10.65 -2.20 -6.26
N GLN A 49 11.75 -2.77 -6.75
CA GLN A 49 11.77 -3.72 -7.89
C GLN A 49 11.18 -5.10 -7.55
N LYS A 50 10.48 -5.21 -6.41
CA LYS A 50 9.92 -6.47 -5.92
C LYS A 50 8.49 -6.62 -6.43
N HIS A 51 8.13 -7.86 -6.72
CA HIS A 51 6.74 -8.27 -6.87
C HIS A 51 6.30 -8.88 -5.56
N LEU A 52 5.21 -8.39 -4.99
CA LEU A 52 4.56 -9.03 -3.85
C LEU A 52 3.43 -9.93 -4.38
N PRO A 53 3.58 -11.26 -4.36
CA PRO A 53 2.52 -12.17 -4.78
C PRO A 53 1.36 -12.18 -3.76
N PRO A 54 0.20 -12.75 -4.12
CA PRO A 54 -0.85 -13.08 -3.14
C PRO A 54 -0.29 -13.87 -1.95
N ASP A 55 -0.92 -13.68 -0.79
CA ASP A 55 -0.55 -14.23 0.51
C ASP A 55 0.77 -13.74 1.09
N ALA A 56 1.51 -12.86 0.39
CA ALA A 56 2.72 -12.25 0.94
C ALA A 56 2.39 -11.34 2.16
N PRO A 57 3.13 -11.48 3.28
CA PRO A 57 2.97 -10.61 4.43
C PRO A 57 3.54 -9.22 4.17
N ILE A 58 2.81 -8.19 4.61
CA ILE A 58 3.21 -6.79 4.46
C ILE A 58 2.96 -5.98 5.73
N LEU A 59 3.64 -4.84 5.83
CA LEU A 59 3.33 -3.78 6.78
C LEU A 59 2.75 -2.59 6.04
N ILE A 60 1.69 -2.01 6.58
CA ILE A 60 1.04 -0.81 6.09
C ILE A 60 1.52 0.35 6.94
N VAL A 61 2.19 1.30 6.31
CA VAL A 61 2.85 2.43 6.99
C VAL A 61 2.04 3.72 6.90
N GLY A 62 1.07 3.78 5.99
CA GLY A 62 0.21 4.94 5.83
C GLY A 62 -0.84 4.74 4.75
N ILE A 63 -1.50 5.84 4.41
CA ILE A 63 -2.52 5.90 3.36
C ILE A 63 -2.33 7.18 2.53
N ARG A 64 -2.49 7.04 1.21
CA ARG A 64 -2.57 8.16 0.26
C ARG A 64 -3.96 8.12 -0.35
N ASP A 65 -4.78 9.11 -0.03
CA ASP A 65 -6.20 9.16 -0.36
C ASP A 65 -6.95 7.91 0.15
N ILE A 66 -7.19 6.93 -0.72
CA ILE A 66 -7.82 5.64 -0.39
C ILE A 66 -6.88 4.44 -0.56
N THR A 67 -5.62 4.68 -0.93
CA THR A 67 -4.63 3.65 -1.25
C THR A 67 -3.67 3.46 -0.08
N LEU A 68 -3.59 2.24 0.44
CA LEU A 68 -2.66 1.91 1.50
C LEU A 68 -1.22 1.86 0.97
N LEU A 69 -0.30 2.48 1.70
CA LEU A 69 1.13 2.46 1.42
C LEU A 69 1.76 1.31 2.20
N VAL A 70 2.40 0.39 1.49
CA VAL A 70 2.91 -0.85 2.08
C VAL A 70 4.41 -1.02 1.88
N ILE A 71 5.02 -1.78 2.78
CA ILE A 71 6.38 -2.31 2.66
C ILE A 71 6.35 -3.83 2.89
N PRO A 72 7.22 -4.61 2.21
CA PRO A 72 7.36 -6.03 2.46
C PRO A 72 7.80 -6.31 3.89
N VAL A 73 7.23 -7.34 4.52
CA VAL A 73 7.89 -8.01 5.64
C VAL A 73 8.95 -8.90 4.99
N SER A 74 10.20 -8.45 4.97
CA SER A 74 11.35 -9.18 4.44
C SER A 74 11.44 -10.62 4.95
#